data_AF-A0A559IEG4-F1
#
_entry.id   AF-A0A559IEG4-F1
#
_cell.length_a   1.000
_cell.length_b   1.000
_cell.length_c   1.000
_cell.angle_alpha   90.00
_cell.angle_beta   90.00
_cell.angle_gamma   90.00
#
_symmetry.space_group_name_H-M   'P 1'
#
loop_
_entity.id
_entity.type
_entity.pdbx_description
1 polymer ?
#
loop_
_entity_poly.entity_id
_entity_poly.type
_entity_poly.pdbx_seq_one_letter_code
_entity_poly.pdbx_strand_id
1 'polypeptide(L)'
;MKNLVSTIIIAICLFVGTNNANACEWQLETPISTEDISIVTEKVQYVTFHDGWYYLVTQSDEDGGRWVLEIEEAEKMDKKRLAKLEKEHYGKLVDIQYTGDYEYISWYWFAME
;
A
#
# COMPACT_ATOMS: atom_id res chain seq x y z
N MET A 1 -17.35 21.69 36.04
CA MET A 1 -16.19 20.89 35.60
C MET A 1 -15.98 21.23 34.13
N LYS A 2 -15.02 22.13 33.85
CA LYS A 2 -13.77 21.85 33.12
C LYS A 2 -14.02 21.45 31.65
N ASN A 3 -13.71 22.43 30.79
CA ASN A 3 -13.62 22.39 29.34
C ASN A 3 -12.81 21.20 28.83
N LEU A 4 -13.15 20.68 27.64
CA LEU A 4 -12.16 20.35 26.62
C LEU A 4 -12.76 20.42 25.21
N VAL A 5 -12.51 21.57 24.62
CA VAL A 5 -12.50 21.87 23.19
C VAL A 5 -11.72 20.77 22.44
N SER A 6 -12.31 20.19 21.40
CA SER A 6 -11.54 19.67 20.26
C SER A 6 -12.10 20.29 19.00
N THR A 7 -11.47 21.41 18.66
CA THR A 7 -11.59 22.17 17.43
C THR A 7 -11.31 21.27 16.23
N ILE A 8 -12.33 20.94 15.43
CA ILE A 8 -12.11 20.46 14.07
C ILE A 8 -12.05 21.71 13.18
N ILE A 9 -10.84 22.05 12.75
CA ILE A 9 -10.57 23.11 11.78
C ILE A 9 -10.97 22.56 10.40
N ILE A 10 -12.18 22.85 9.94
CA ILE A 10 -12.53 22.64 8.52
C ILE A 10 -12.29 23.96 7.79
N ALA A 11 -11.09 24.10 7.23
CA ALA A 11 -10.76 25.18 6.32
C ALA A 11 -11.44 24.91 4.96
N ILE A 12 -12.66 25.42 4.76
CA ILE A 12 -13.33 25.44 3.47
C ILE A 12 -12.85 26.68 2.71
N CYS A 13 -11.87 26.49 1.84
CA CYS A 13 -11.49 27.49 0.86
C CYS A 13 -12.21 27.25 -0.47
N LEU A 14 -12.93 28.29 -0.90
CA LEU A 14 -13.16 28.75 -2.28
C LEU A 14 -14.33 28.13 -3.10
N PHE A 15 -15.47 28.81 -2.98
CA PHE A 15 -16.22 29.50 -4.04
C PHE A 15 -16.00 29.12 -5.53
N VAL A 16 -17.15 28.74 -6.13
CA VAL A 16 -17.66 28.85 -7.52
C VAL A 16 -17.14 27.90 -8.60
N GLY A 17 -18.06 27.11 -9.16
CA GLY A 17 -17.94 26.50 -10.48
C GLY A 17 -19.11 25.57 -10.78
N THR A 18 -20.19 26.13 -11.32
CA THR A 18 -21.42 25.43 -11.74
C THR A 18 -21.17 24.39 -12.83
N ASN A 19 -22.05 23.37 -12.87
CA ASN A 19 -22.34 22.42 -13.95
C ASN A 19 -21.54 21.10 -13.93
N ASN A 20 -22.12 20.07 -13.32
CA ASN A 20 -22.74 18.98 -14.07
C ASN A 20 -23.48 18.06 -13.10
N ALA A 21 -24.77 17.88 -13.34
CA ALA A 21 -25.60 16.89 -12.68
C ALA A 21 -25.21 15.49 -13.18
N ASN A 22 -24.09 14.98 -12.70
CA ASN A 22 -23.88 13.55 -12.57
C ASN A 22 -24.02 13.29 -11.08
N ALA A 23 -25.14 12.69 -10.68
CA ALA A 23 -25.25 12.11 -9.35
C ALA A 23 -24.17 11.03 -9.26
N CYS A 24 -22.99 11.42 -8.76
CA CYS A 24 -21.96 10.51 -8.31
C CYS A 24 -22.57 9.85 -7.08
N GLU A 25 -23.26 8.73 -7.29
CA GLU A 25 -23.61 7.82 -6.23
C GLU A 25 -22.28 7.38 -5.63
N TRP A 26 -21.96 7.95 -4.47
CA TRP A 26 -20.85 7.45 -3.67
C TRP A 26 -21.26 6.04 -3.28
N GLN A 27 -20.79 5.05 -4.05
CA GLN A 27 -20.75 3.68 -3.57
C GLN A 27 -19.88 3.75 -2.31
N LEU A 28 -20.56 3.80 -1.16
CA LEU A 28 -19.94 3.50 0.11
C LEU A 28 -19.37 2.10 -0.06
N GLU A 29 -18.05 2.02 -0.28
CA GLU A 29 -17.30 0.79 -0.24
C GLU A 29 -17.77 0.04 1.01
N THR A 30 -18.40 -1.12 0.80
CA THR A 30 -18.78 -1.98 1.91
C THR A 30 -17.51 -2.20 2.72
N PRO A 31 -17.51 -1.88 4.03
CA PRO A 31 -16.32 -2.05 4.83
C PRO A 31 -15.90 -3.51 4.74
N ILE A 32 -14.66 -3.75 4.27
CA ILE A 32 -14.08 -5.09 4.17
C ILE A 32 -14.21 -5.75 5.54
N SER A 33 -14.92 -6.88 5.60
CA SER A 33 -15.00 -7.65 6.84
C SER A 33 -13.60 -8.13 7.19
N THR A 34 -13.18 -7.96 8.44
CA THR A 34 -11.89 -8.49 8.91
C THR A 34 -11.81 -10.02 8.79
N GLU A 35 -12.95 -10.70 8.65
CA GLU A 35 -13.02 -12.15 8.40
C GLU A 35 -12.54 -12.55 7.01
N ASP A 36 -12.42 -11.60 6.07
CA ASP A 36 -12.00 -11.84 4.69
C ASP A 36 -10.51 -11.50 4.44
N ILE A 37 -9.77 -11.14 5.50
CA ILE A 37 -8.35 -10.82 5.42
C ILE A 37 -7.51 -12.09 5.53
N SER A 38 -6.75 -12.36 4.48
CA SER A 38 -5.76 -13.44 4.43
C SER A 38 -4.36 -12.88 4.64
N ILE A 39 -3.48 -13.67 5.24
CA ILE A 39 -2.06 -13.36 5.41
C ILE A 39 -1.24 -14.47 4.75
N VAL A 40 -0.30 -14.08 3.89
CA VAL A 40 0.71 -14.99 3.33
C VAL A 40 2.10 -14.47 3.65
N THR A 41 3.02 -15.37 4.01
CA THR A 41 4.43 -15.05 4.21
C THR A 41 5.19 -15.42 2.95
N GLU A 42 5.80 -14.42 2.32
CA GLU A 42 6.55 -14.58 1.07
C GLU A 42 8.00 -14.17 1.20
N LYS A 43 8.85 -14.73 0.35
CA LYS A 43 10.27 -14.36 0.27
C LYS A 43 10.51 -13.31 -0.80
N VAL A 44 11.19 -12.23 -0.45
CA VAL A 44 11.62 -11.21 -1.42
C VAL A 44 12.68 -11.79 -2.36
N GLN A 45 12.44 -11.66 -3.67
CA GLN A 45 13.32 -12.18 -4.72
C GLN A 45 14.16 -11.08 -5.38
N TYR A 46 13.63 -9.87 -5.55
CA TYR A 46 14.37 -8.71 -6.04
C TYR A 46 13.63 -7.40 -5.77
N VAL A 47 14.30 -6.28 -6.04
CA VAL A 47 13.79 -4.91 -6.00
C VAL A 47 13.84 -4.31 -7.40
N THR A 48 12.81 -3.55 -7.76
CA THR A 48 12.74 -2.85 -9.04
C THR A 48 12.31 -1.39 -8.85
N PHE A 49 12.53 -0.56 -9.86
CA PHE A 49 12.02 0.81 -9.92
C PHE A 49 11.10 0.97 -11.13
N HIS A 50 9.89 1.49 -10.91
CA HIS A 50 8.92 1.78 -11.96
C HIS A 50 8.06 2.98 -11.54
N ASP A 51 7.70 3.84 -12.49
CA ASP A 51 6.73 4.94 -12.30
C ASP A 51 6.90 5.78 -11.03
N GLY A 52 8.14 6.06 -10.64
CA GLY A 52 8.43 6.92 -9.49
C GLY A 52 8.54 6.17 -8.16
N TRP A 53 8.57 4.84 -8.16
CA TRP A 53 8.56 4.03 -6.94
C TRP A 53 9.56 2.88 -7.00
N TYR A 54 10.12 2.54 -5.85
CA TYR A 54 10.81 1.27 -5.64
C TYR A 54 9.85 0.24 -5.08
N TYR A 55 9.92 -0.98 -5.62
CA TYR A 55 9.06 -2.10 -5.25
C TYR A 55 9.88 -3.31 -4.83
N LEU A 56 9.43 -4.03 -3.81
CA LEU A 56 9.83 -5.42 -3.55
C LEU A 56 9.04 -6.32 -4.48
N VAL A 57 9.70 -7.31 -5.07
CA VAL A 57 9.02 -8.38 -5.80
C VAL A 57 9.31 -9.70 -5.12
N THR A 58 8.26 -10.44 -4.80
CA THR A 58 8.38 -11.74 -4.14
C THR A 58 8.76 -12.84 -5.13
N GLN A 59 9.18 -13.98 -4.57
CA GLN A 59 9.27 -15.22 -5.32
C GLN A 59 7.93 -15.57 -5.97
N SER A 60 7.98 -16.35 -7.04
CA SER A 60 6.76 -16.83 -7.69
C SER A 60 6.16 -17.96 -6.88
N ASP A 61 4.84 -17.97 -6.74
CA ASP A 61 4.10 -19.14 -6.27
C ASP A 61 4.07 -20.26 -7.33
N GLU A 62 3.38 -21.35 -7.04
CA GLU A 62 3.26 -22.51 -7.95
C GLU A 62 2.58 -22.16 -9.29
N ASP A 63 1.74 -21.13 -9.31
CA ASP A 63 1.01 -20.65 -10.48
C ASP A 63 1.74 -19.52 -11.23
N GLY A 64 2.92 -19.12 -10.74
CA GLY A 64 3.74 -18.05 -11.31
C GLY A 64 3.35 -16.64 -10.85
N GLY A 65 2.39 -16.50 -9.93
CA GLY A 65 1.97 -15.25 -9.30
C GLY A 65 3.06 -14.66 -8.43
N ARG A 66 3.12 -13.33 -8.34
CA ARG A 66 4.09 -12.59 -7.52
C ARG A 66 3.42 -11.35 -6.92
N TRP A 67 3.84 -10.99 -5.73
CA TRP A 67 3.47 -9.72 -5.12
C TRP A 67 4.50 -8.65 -5.49
N VAL A 68 4.00 -7.45 -5.80
CA VAL A 68 4.79 -6.25 -6.08
C VAL A 68 4.40 -5.21 -5.04
N LEU A 69 5.32 -4.91 -4.13
CA LEU A 69 5.03 -4.19 -2.89
C LEU A 69 5.77 -2.86 -2.84
N GLU A 70 5.06 -1.75 -2.65
CA GLU A 70 5.64 -0.41 -2.57
C GLU A 70 6.56 -0.25 -1.37
N ILE A 71 7.74 0.36 -1.58
CA ILE A 71 8.73 0.64 -0.53
C ILE A 71 8.83 2.15 -0.29
N GLU A 72 9.20 2.87 -1.33
CA GLU A 72 9.48 4.31 -1.26
C GLU A 72 9.28 4.97 -2.62
N GLU A 73 8.78 6.20 -2.58
CA GLU A 73 8.66 7.09 -3.73
C GLU A 73 10.00 7.79 -4.02
N ALA A 74 10.32 7.96 -5.30
CA ALA A 74 11.44 8.76 -5.78
C ALA A 74 11.18 9.32 -7.18
N GLU A 75 11.58 10.57 -7.43
CA GLU A 75 11.41 11.24 -8.73
C GLU A 75 12.02 10.47 -9.91
N LYS A 76 13.08 9.70 -9.67
CA LYS A 76 13.78 8.89 -10.68
C LYS A 76 14.59 7.77 -10.04
N MET A 77 14.95 6.78 -10.86
CA MET A 77 15.80 5.68 -10.46
C MET A 77 17.22 6.15 -10.09
N ASP A 78 17.65 5.81 -8.88
CA ASP A 78 19.04 5.87 -8.42
C ASP A 78 19.58 4.44 -8.25
N LYS A 79 20.57 4.09 -9.07
CA LYS A 79 21.21 2.77 -9.05
C LYS A 79 21.82 2.40 -7.70
N LYS A 80 22.38 3.37 -6.97
CA LYS A 80 22.96 3.13 -5.64
C LYS A 80 21.87 2.84 -4.63
N ARG A 81 20.75 3.56 -4.72
CA ARG A 81 19.59 3.32 -3.85
C ARG A 81 18.96 1.97 -4.14
N LEU A 82 18.75 1.63 -5.41
CA LEU A 82 18.26 0.32 -5.84
C LEU A 82 19.13 -0.82 -5.30
N ALA A 83 20.45 -0.74 -5.49
CA ALA A 83 21.37 -1.77 -4.99
C ALA A 83 21.40 -1.88 -3.46
N LYS A 84 21.20 -0.75 -2.77
CA LYS A 84 21.09 -0.72 -1.31
C LYS A 84 19.81 -1.42 -0.85
N LEU A 85 18.67 -1.08 -1.44
CA LEU A 85 17.38 -1.72 -1.15
C LEU A 85 17.42 -3.22 -1.46
N GLU A 86 17.98 -3.60 -2.61
CA GLU A 86 18.19 -5.01 -2.98
C GLU A 86 18.94 -5.75 -1.88
N LYS A 87 20.10 -5.21 -1.45
CA LYS A 87 20.89 -5.81 -0.37
C LYS A 87 20.15 -5.86 0.97
N GLU A 88 19.33 -4.85 1.26
CA GLU A 88 18.59 -4.74 2.52
C GLU A 88 17.43 -5.72 2.59
N HIS A 89 16.83 -6.10 1.45
CA HIS A 89 15.56 -6.83 1.44
C HIS A 89 15.63 -8.21 0.78
N TYR A 90 16.58 -8.46 -0.12
CA TYR A 90 16.73 -9.74 -0.80
C TYR A 90 16.76 -10.91 0.18
N GLY A 91 15.89 -11.89 -0.06
CA GLY A 91 15.79 -13.11 0.71
C GLY A 91 15.13 -12.99 2.08
N LYS A 92 14.69 -11.79 2.50
CA LYS A 92 13.88 -11.61 3.70
C LYS A 92 12.44 -12.09 3.48
N LEU A 93 11.79 -12.43 4.57
CA LEU A 93 10.38 -12.78 4.61
C LEU A 93 9.53 -11.54 4.89
N VAL A 94 8.40 -11.45 4.20
CA VAL A 94 7.41 -10.39 4.30
C VAL A 94 6.03 -11.02 4.44
N ASP A 95 5.25 -10.55 5.41
CA ASP A 95 3.84 -10.90 5.55
C ASP A 95 3.00 -9.92 4.74
N ILE A 96 2.12 -10.46 3.91
CA ILE A 96 1.28 -9.71 2.97
C ILE A 96 -0.16 -9.94 3.36
N GLN A 97 -0.89 -8.85 3.58
CA GLN A 97 -2.31 -8.86 3.89
C GLN A 97 -3.11 -8.53 2.64
N TYR A 98 -4.09 -9.36 2.33
CA TYR A 98 -4.94 -9.22 1.15
C TYR A 98 -6.36 -9.74 1.42
N THR A 99 -7.32 -9.29 0.62
CA THR A 99 -8.70 -9.79 0.68
C THR A 99 -8.84 -11.11 -0.09
N GLY A 100 -9.94 -11.85 0.11
CA GLY A 100 -10.24 -13.07 -0.65
C GLY A 100 -10.24 -12.89 -2.18
N ASP A 101 -10.42 -11.66 -2.68
CA ASP A 101 -10.37 -11.30 -4.10
C ASP A 101 -8.97 -10.84 -4.57
N TYR A 102 -7.93 -11.09 -3.77
CA TYR A 102 -6.54 -10.68 -4.01
C TYR A 102 -6.31 -9.16 -4.04
N GLU A 103 -7.21 -8.37 -3.45
CA GLU A 103 -6.94 -6.95 -3.28
C GLU A 103 -5.89 -6.76 -2.17
N TYR A 104 -4.77 -6.15 -2.55
CA TYR A 104 -3.68 -5.83 -1.65
C TYR A 104 -4.13 -4.80 -0.60
N ILE A 105 -3.83 -5.07 0.67
CA ILE A 105 -4.14 -4.17 1.80
C ILE A 105 -2.85 -3.53 2.33
N SER A 106 -1.89 -4.36 2.76
CA SER A 106 -0.65 -3.90 3.40
C SER A 106 0.40 -5.02 3.46
N TRP A 107 1.64 -4.67 3.80
CA TRP A 107 2.68 -5.64 4.09
C TRP A 107 3.54 -5.22 5.30
N TYR A 108 4.10 -6.20 6.00
CA TYR A 108 4.99 -5.99 7.14
C TYR A 108 6.19 -6.95 7.08
N TRP A 109 7.31 -6.57 7.69
CA TRP A 109 8.41 -7.52 7.86
C TRP A 109 7.98 -8.66 8.76
N PHE A 110 8.24 -9.89 8.34
CA PHE A 110 7.99 -11.06 9.17
C PHE A 110 8.78 -10.94 10.48
N ALA A 111 8.06 -10.95 11.60
CA ALA A 111 8.65 -10.91 12.92
C ALA A 111 8.92 -12.36 13.39
N MET A 112 10.19 -12.75 13.48
CA MET A 112 10.55 -13.94 14.24
C MET A 112 10.58 -13.56 15.72
N GLU A 113 9.69 -14.15 16.53
CA GLU A 113 9.82 -14.17 17.99
C GLU A 113 11.03 -15.02 18.43
#